data_AF-A0A7C6MK44-F1
#
_entry.id   AF-A0A7C6MK44-F1
#
_cell.length_a   1.000
_cell.length_b   1.000
_cell.length_c   1.000
_cell.angle_alpha   90.00
_cell.angle_beta   90.00
_cell.angle_gamma   90.00
#
_symmetry.space_group_name_H-M   'P 1'
#
loop_
_entity.id
_entity.type
_entity.pdbx_description
1 polymer ?
#
loop_
_entity_poly.entity_id
_entity_poly.type
_entity_poly.pdbx_seq_one_letter_code
_entity_poly.pdbx_strand_id
1 'polypeptide(L)'
;MIGILIMTVSAFVLGIILAIVEYKFGNEIDLEKEYEKLLPNYNCGVCGYNTCKGMSTAMMEDPINYKKCKPLRGEKLKEMEAYLRKNKLID
;
A
#
# COMPACT_ATOMS: atom_id res chain seq x y z
N MET A 1 -20.26 -40.76 -8.31
CA MET A 1 -18.83 -40.45 -8.06
C MET A 1 -18.32 -39.23 -8.84
N ILE A 2 -18.82 -38.97 -10.06
CA ILE A 2 -18.44 -37.77 -10.85
C ILE A 2 -18.74 -36.43 -10.16
N GLY A 3 -19.87 -36.31 -9.44
CA GLY A 3 -20.22 -35.06 -8.75
C GLY A 3 -19.23 -34.62 -7.66
N ILE A 4 -18.66 -35.57 -6.91
CA ILE A 4 -17.63 -35.27 -5.89
C ILE A 4 -16.37 -34.74 -6.57
N LEU A 5 -16.00 -35.34 -7.70
CA LEU A 5 -14.81 -34.96 -8.47
C LEU A 5 -14.92 -33.53 -9.00
N ILE A 6 -16.09 -33.15 -9.51
CA ILE A 6 -16.35 -31.79 -10.02
C ILE A 6 -16.30 -30.76 -8.88
N MET A 7 -16.91 -31.06 -7.73
CA MET A 7 -16.94 -30.15 -6.58
C MET A 7 -15.56 -29.98 -5.93
N THR A 8 -14.75 -31.04 -5.87
CA THR A 8 -13.38 -30.96 -5.34
C THR A 8 -12.48 -30.12 -6.24
N VAL A 9 -12.58 -30.30 -7.57
CA VAL A 9 -11.77 -29.54 -8.52
C VAL A 9 -12.16 -28.06 -8.51
N SER A 10 -13.46 -27.73 -8.48
CA SER A 10 -13.90 -26.33 -8.44
C SER A 10 -13.48 -25.63 -7.14
N ALA A 11 -13.60 -26.30 -5.99
CA ALA A 11 -13.15 -25.77 -4.71
C ALA A 11 -11.62 -25.55 -4.70
N PHE A 12 -10.85 -26.48 -5.26
CA PHE A 12 -9.40 -26.36 -5.35
C PHE A 12 -8.96 -25.19 -6.23
N VAL A 13 -9.59 -25.01 -7.39
CA VAL A 13 -9.30 -23.88 -8.28
C VAL A 13 -9.62 -22.55 -7.61
N LEU A 14 -10.78 -22.42 -6.97
CA LEU A 14 -11.15 -21.19 -6.25
C LEU A 14 -10.19 -20.92 -5.08
N GLY A 15 -9.77 -21.95 -4.34
CA GLY A 15 -8.80 -21.82 -3.26
C GLY A 15 -7.45 -21.28 -3.75
N ILE A 16 -6.94 -21.77 -4.88
CA ILE A 16 -5.70 -21.26 -5.48
C ILE A 16 -5.84 -19.80 -5.89
N ILE A 17 -6.97 -19.43 -6.53
CA ILE A 17 -7.21 -18.05 -6.94
C ILE A 17 -7.21 -17.11 -5.73
N LEU A 18 -7.90 -17.48 -4.66
CA LEU A 18 -7.92 -16.69 -3.42
C LEU A 18 -6.53 -16.56 -2.80
N ALA A 19 -5.75 -17.63 -2.76
CA ALA A 19 -4.38 -17.60 -2.23
C ALA A 19 -3.46 -16.65 -3.03
N ILE A 20 -3.59 -16.63 -4.36
CA ILE A 20 -2.81 -15.71 -5.20
C ILE A 20 -3.25 -14.26 -4.99
N VAL A 21 -4.56 -14.01 -4.88
CA VAL A 21 -5.09 -12.66 -4.61
C VAL A 21 -4.58 -12.16 -3.26
N GLU A 22 -4.68 -12.96 -2.21
CA GLU A 22 -4.22 -12.58 -0.87
C GLU A 22 -2.71 -12.31 -0.83
N TYR A 23 -1.91 -13.15 -1.49
CA TYR A 23 -0.46 -12.94 -1.58
C TYR A 23 -0.11 -11.63 -2.29
N LYS A 24 -0.81 -11.29 -3.39
CA LYS A 24 -0.51 -10.08 -4.16
C LYS A 24 -1.05 -8.82 -3.49
N PHE A 25 -2.34 -8.79 -3.15
CA PHE A 25 -2.98 -7.62 -2.55
C PHE A 25 -2.51 -7.38 -1.11
N GLY A 26 -2.18 -8.42 -0.35
CA GLY A 26 -1.69 -8.27 1.03
C GLY A 26 -0.44 -7.40 1.11
N ASN A 27 0.54 -7.66 0.23
CA ASN A 27 1.78 -6.89 0.17
C ASN A 27 1.55 -5.42 -0.22
N GLU A 28 0.64 -5.16 -1.17
CA GLU A 28 0.31 -3.80 -1.59
C GLU A 28 -0.41 -3.02 -0.48
N ILE A 29 -1.36 -3.65 0.21
CA ILE A 29 -2.10 -3.06 1.32
C ILE A 29 -1.18 -2.74 2.51
N ASP A 30 -0.22 -3.62 2.80
CA ASP A 30 0.70 -3.41 3.92
C ASP A 30 1.66 -2.25 3.64
N LEU A 31 2.18 -2.12 2.42
CA LEU A 31 3.03 -1.00 2.04
C LEU A 31 2.26 0.34 2.08
N GLU A 32 1.03 0.38 1.58
CA GLU A 32 0.19 1.58 1.63
C GLU A 32 -0.05 2.04 3.07
N LYS A 33 -0.34 1.10 3.99
CA LYS A 33 -0.50 1.39 5.42
C LYS A 33 0.77 1.95 6.05
N GLU A 34 1.94 1.43 5.68
CA GLU A 34 3.21 1.97 6.18
C GLU A 34 3.44 3.41 5.70
N TYR A 35 3.12 3.73 4.44
CA TYR A 35 3.13 5.12 3.97
C TYR A 35 2.17 6.00 4.76
N GLU A 36 0.92 5.56 4.98
CA GLU A 36 -0.08 6.32 5.74
C GLU A 36 0.39 6.61 7.18
N LYS A 37 1.04 5.65 7.85
CA LYS A 37 1.61 5.82 9.20
C LYS A 37 2.73 6.85 9.24
N LEU A 38 3.58 6.89 8.22
CA LEU A 38 4.70 7.84 8.12
C LEU A 38 4.21 9.26 7.77
N LEU A 39 3.00 9.40 7.23
CA LEU A 39 2.41 10.70 6.94
C LEU A 39 1.97 11.44 8.22
N PRO A 40 1.82 12.78 8.16
CA PRO A 40 1.43 13.58 9.33
C PRO A 40 0.00 13.32 9.82
N ASN A 41 -0.85 12.66 9.03
CA ASN A 41 -2.26 12.35 9.34
C ASN A 41 -3.17 13.55 9.67
N TYR A 42 -2.81 14.74 9.18
CA TYR A 42 -3.63 15.95 9.33
C TYR A 42 -4.83 16.02 8.38
N ASN A 43 -4.86 15.20 7.31
CA ASN A 43 -5.92 15.22 6.28
C ASN A 43 -6.23 16.64 5.74
N CYS A 44 -5.18 17.45 5.58
CA CYS A 44 -5.31 18.89 5.29
C CYS A 44 -5.62 19.23 3.82
N GLY A 45 -5.57 18.28 2.89
CA GLY A 45 -5.84 18.53 1.47
C GLY A 45 -4.76 19.28 0.68
N VAL A 46 -3.75 19.86 1.34
CA VAL A 46 -2.80 20.81 0.71
C VAL A 46 -1.94 20.17 -0.39
N CYS A 47 -1.72 18.86 -0.36
CA CYS A 47 -0.97 18.12 -1.37
C CYS A 47 -1.80 17.75 -2.62
N GLY A 48 -3.10 18.07 -2.67
CA GLY A 48 -4.01 17.70 -3.76
C GLY A 48 -4.82 16.43 -3.52
N TYR A 49 -4.65 15.77 -2.37
CA TYR A 49 -5.44 14.60 -1.97
C TYR A 49 -6.27 14.91 -0.72
N ASN A 50 -7.55 14.53 -0.73
CA ASN A 50 -8.51 14.82 0.35
C ASN A 50 -8.07 14.27 1.71
N THR A 51 -7.31 13.17 1.74
CA THR A 51 -6.83 12.52 2.96
C THR A 51 -5.37 12.09 2.83
N CYS A 52 -4.71 11.88 3.97
CA CYS A 52 -3.39 11.27 4.04
C CYS A 52 -3.40 9.84 3.49
N LYS A 53 -4.52 9.12 3.63
CA LYS A 53 -4.72 7.85 2.92
C LYS A 53 -4.73 8.01 1.40
N GLY A 54 -5.41 9.02 0.86
CA GLY A 54 -5.36 9.30 -0.59
C GLY A 54 -3.94 9.62 -1.08
N MET A 55 -3.14 10.25 -0.23
CA MET A 55 -1.72 10.48 -0.48
C MET A 55 -0.89 9.19 -0.42
N SER A 56 -1.14 8.28 0.53
CA SER A 56 -0.44 6.98 0.59
C SER A 56 -0.76 6.13 -0.62
N THR A 57 -2.02 6.13 -1.09
CA THR A 57 -2.40 5.45 -2.34
C THR A 57 -1.61 6.03 -3.53
N ALA A 58 -1.48 7.36 -3.63
CA ALA A 58 -0.69 7.97 -4.69
C ALA A 58 0.82 7.68 -4.58
N MET A 59 1.33 7.44 -3.37
CA MET A 59 2.71 7.02 -3.14
C MET A 59 2.98 5.57 -3.56
N MET A 60 1.94 4.73 -3.70
CA MET A 60 2.08 3.39 -4.29
C MET A 60 2.39 3.46 -5.78
N GLU A 61 1.89 4.48 -6.49
CA GLU A 61 2.18 4.71 -7.92
C GLU A 61 3.55 5.39 -8.11
N ASP A 62 3.82 6.43 -7.32
CA ASP A 62 5.11 7.13 -7.31
C ASP A 62 5.46 7.56 -5.88
N PRO A 63 6.44 6.91 -5.24
CA PRO A 63 6.87 7.25 -3.89
C PRO A 63 7.23 8.73 -3.73
N ILE A 64 7.78 9.39 -4.77
CA ILE A 64 8.22 10.80 -4.75
C ILE A 64 7.08 11.76 -4.42
N ASN A 65 5.82 11.33 -4.61
CA ASN A 65 4.65 12.11 -4.24
C ASN A 65 4.74 12.66 -2.81
N TYR A 66 5.39 11.98 -1.85
CA TYR A 66 5.57 12.45 -0.46
C TYR A 66 6.02 13.92 -0.36
N LYS A 67 6.83 14.39 -1.31
CA LYS A 67 7.35 15.76 -1.38
C LYS A 67 6.27 16.83 -1.57
N LYS A 68 5.11 16.47 -2.12
CA LYS A 68 3.94 17.37 -2.26
C LYS A 68 3.29 17.68 -0.91
N CYS A 69 3.54 16.88 0.12
CA CYS A 69 3.01 17.07 1.46
C CYS A 69 3.74 18.22 2.18
N LYS A 70 3.24 19.46 2.04
CA LYS A 70 3.83 20.63 2.73
C LYS A 70 3.95 20.49 4.26
N PRO A 71 3.02 19.83 4.98
CA PRO A 71 3.15 19.62 6.43
C PRO A 71 4.22 18.59 6.82
N LEU A 72 4.70 17.76 5.90
CA LEU A 72 5.73 16.75 6.18
C LEU A 72 7.10 17.43 6.25
N ARG A 73 7.58 17.69 7.46
CA ARG A 73 8.83 18.42 7.74
C ARG A 73 9.52 17.89 9.01
N GLY A 74 10.75 18.34 9.24
CA GLY A 74 11.51 18.03 10.45
C GLY A 74 11.83 16.54 10.58
N GLU A 75 11.67 16.00 11.79
CA GLU A 75 11.94 14.58 12.09
C GLU A 75 11.10 13.63 11.22
N LYS A 76 9.80 13.89 11.05
CA LYS A 76 8.92 13.03 10.22
C LYS A 76 9.37 12.93 8.75
N LEU A 77 9.93 14.01 8.20
CA LEU A 77 10.46 13.98 6.84
C LEU A 77 11.70 13.07 6.75
N LYS A 78 12.59 13.16 7.75
CA LYS A 78 13.78 12.28 7.81
C LYS A 78 13.38 10.81 7.98
N GLU A 79 12.38 10.53 8.81
CA GLU A 79 11.83 9.19 9.01
C GLU A 79 11.29 8.61 7.70
N MET A 80 10.49 9.40 6.97
CA MET A 80 9.97 9.01 5.65
C MET A 80 11.11 8.71 4.67
N GLU A 81 12.09 9.61 4.53
CA GLU A 81 13.20 9.41 3.59
C GLU A 81 14.09 8.23 3.98
N ALA A 82 14.32 8.02 5.27
CA ALA A 82 15.06 6.86 5.77
C ALA A 82 14.33 5.55 5.45
N TYR A 83 13.01 5.51 5.64
CA TYR A 83 12.19 4.34 5.28
C TYR A 83 12.23 4.06 3.79
N LEU A 84 12.03 5.09 2.96
CA LEU A 84 12.01 4.95 1.50
C LEU A 84 13.37 4.51 0.94
N ARG A 85 14.48 5.06 1.44
CA ARG A 85 15.84 4.62 1.06
C ARG A 85 16.14 3.20 1.51
N LYS A 86 15.78 2.84 2.74
CA LYS A 86 16.01 1.49 3.29
C LYS A 86 15.33 0.41 2.43
N ASN A 87 14.15 0.74 1.89
CA ASN A 87 13.38 -0.16 1.02
C ASN A 87 13.67 0.03 -0.48
N LYS A 88 14.67 0.84 -0.85
CA LYS A 88 15.06 1.14 -2.26
C LYS A 88 13.89 1.67 -3.12
N LEU A 89 13.01 2.45 -2.51
CA LEU A 89 11.84 3.05 -3.16
C LEU A 89 12.16 4.45 -3.75
N ILE A 90 13.26 5.05 -3.32
CA ILE A 90 13.81 6.31 -3.83
C ILE A 90 15.34 6.22 -3.87
N ASP A 91 15.96 7.02 -4.75
CA ASP A 91 17.42 7.19 -4.89
C ASP A 91 18.05 8.05 -3.77
#